data_AF-A0AAV4DR16-F1
#
_entry.id   AF-A0AAV4DR16-F1
#
_cell.length_a   1.000
_cell.length_b   1.000
_cell.length_c   1.000
_cell.angle_alpha   90.00
_cell.angle_beta   90.00
_cell.angle_gamma   90.00
#
_symmetry.space_group_name_H-M   'P 1'
#
loop_
_entity.id
_entity.type
_entity.pdbx_description
1 polymer ?
#
loop_
_entity_poly.entity_id
_entity_poly.type
_entity_poly.pdbx_seq_one_letter_code
_entity_poly.pdbx_strand_id
1 'polypeptide(L)'
;MKTEQGKDSDIQVILEKLKHEEAKTDPKFVIHEEVLYYLSNPDDDPLLRLYVPSHLKTLLVKQYHDANGHFGVDKTYHSLRRKYYWPNMFRELYDYISK
;
A
#
# COMPACT_ATOMS: atom_id res chain seq x y z
N MET A 1 -1.98 -5.85 11.79
CA MET A 1 -1.56 -4.79 10.84
C MET A 1 -0.79 -3.67 11.54
N LYS A 2 -1.34 -3.03 12.59
CA LYS A 2 -0.62 -2.09 13.45
C LYS A 2 0.80 -2.56 13.82
N THR A 3 0.92 -3.79 14.33
CA THR A 3 2.22 -4.39 14.70
C THR A 3 3.20 -4.53 13.52
N GLU A 4 2.69 -4.81 12.32
CA GLU A 4 3.54 -5.01 11.13
C GLU A 4 4.01 -3.67 10.55
N GLN A 5 3.14 -2.68 10.52
CA GLN A 5 3.51 -1.30 10.16
C GLN A 5 4.40 -0.64 11.23
N GLY A 6 4.23 -1.02 12.49
CA GLY A 6 5.05 -0.59 13.63
C GLY A 6 6.54 -0.93 13.49
N LYS A 7 6.85 -2.01 12.76
CA LYS A 7 8.21 -2.51 12.54
C LYS A 7 8.85 -1.99 11.25
N ASP A 8 8.06 -1.34 10.39
CA ASP A 8 8.52 -0.89 9.07
C ASP A 8 9.05 0.54 9.16
N SER A 9 10.35 0.71 8.92
CA SER A 9 11.04 1.98 9.09
C SER A 9 10.47 3.09 8.21
N ASP A 10 10.06 2.77 6.99
CA ASP A 10 9.52 3.76 6.04
C ASP A 10 8.15 4.25 6.52
N ILE A 11 7.31 3.34 6.99
CA ILE A 11 6.01 3.69 7.56
C ILE A 11 6.18 4.48 8.87
N GLN A 12 7.13 4.12 9.74
CA GLN A 12 7.39 4.89 10.96
C GLN A 12 7.76 6.35 10.63
N VAL A 13 8.60 6.59 9.63
CA VAL A 13 8.94 7.95 9.19
C VAL A 13 7.70 8.72 8.72
N ILE A 14 6.78 8.07 8.01
CA ILE A 14 5.52 8.71 7.58
C ILE A 14 4.63 9.02 8.78
N LEU A 15 4.45 8.08 9.70
CA LEU A 15 3.62 8.27 10.89
C LEU A 15 4.14 9.40 11.78
N GLU A 16 5.46 9.48 12.00
CA GLU A 16 6.05 10.54 12.82
C GLU A 16 5.89 11.92 12.16
N LYS A 17 6.05 12.01 10.84
CA LYS A 17 5.78 13.25 10.09
C LYS A 17 4.32 13.70 10.26
N LEU A 18 3.37 12.78 10.11
CA LEU A 18 1.94 13.08 10.23
C LEU A 18 1.51 13.47 11.66
N LYS A 19 2.23 13.01 12.70
CA LYS A 19 1.97 13.40 14.09
C LYS A 19 2.60 14.75 14.45
N HIS A 20 3.75 15.08 13.89
CA HIS A 20 4.51 16.29 14.23
C HIS A 20 4.12 17.52 13.41
N GLU A 21 3.60 17.35 12.19
CA GLU A 21 3.13 18.45 11.35
C GLU A 21 1.60 18.61 11.47
N GLU A 22 1.14 19.48 12.37
CA GLU A 22 -0.28 19.92 12.44
C GLU A 22 -0.71 20.75 11.20
N ALA A 23 0.19 21.02 10.25
CA ALA A 23 -0.04 21.91 9.12
C ALA A 23 0.19 21.22 7.77
N LYS A 24 -0.90 21.03 7.01
CA LYS A 24 -0.92 20.54 5.61
C LYS A 24 -0.31 19.14 5.42
N THR A 25 -0.77 18.17 6.19
CA THR A 25 -0.57 16.76 5.86
C THR A 25 -1.13 16.47 4.46
N ASP A 26 -0.38 15.76 3.61
CA ASP A 26 -0.88 15.32 2.31
C ASP A 26 -2.21 14.57 2.52
N PRO A 27 -3.33 15.04 1.95
CA PRO A 27 -4.66 14.47 2.20
C PRO A 27 -4.76 13.00 1.78
N LYS A 28 -3.76 12.50 1.05
CA LYS A 28 -3.67 11.11 0.63
C LYS A 28 -3.17 10.20 1.73
N PHE A 29 -2.65 10.66 2.86
CA PHE A 29 -2.24 9.80 3.97
C PHE A 29 -3.15 9.97 5.17
N VAL A 30 -3.77 8.87 5.60
CA VAL A 30 -4.76 8.86 6.68
C VAL A 30 -4.34 7.83 7.72
N ILE A 31 -4.36 8.22 8.99
CA ILE A 31 -4.14 7.30 10.11
C ILE A 31 -5.50 6.95 10.73
N HIS A 32 -5.77 5.66 10.84
CA HIS A 32 -6.96 5.15 11.54
C HIS A 32 -6.53 4.02 12.47
N GLU A 33 -6.85 4.12 13.76
CA GLU A 33 -6.45 3.15 14.80
C GLU A 33 -4.95 2.80 14.77
N GLU A 34 -4.09 3.81 14.60
CA GLU A 34 -2.62 3.67 14.48
C GLU A 34 -2.15 2.85 13.28
N VAL A 35 -3.01 2.66 12.28
CA VAL A 35 -2.69 2.05 10.99
C VAL A 35 -2.72 3.12 9.91
N LEU A 36 -1.67 3.15 9.08
CA LEU A 36 -1.52 4.03 7.93
C LEU A 36 -2.30 3.49 6.72
N TYR A 37 -3.07 4.38 6.12
CA TYR A 37 -3.80 4.18 4.88
C TYR A 37 -3.43 5.26 3.87
N TYR A 38 -3.65 4.93 2.60
CA TYR A 38 -3.53 5.82 1.46
C TYR A 38 -4.90 6.07 0.83
N LEU A 39 -5.30 7.33 0.71
CA LEU A 39 -6.51 7.77 0.05
C LEU A 39 -6.23 8.11 -1.42
N SER A 40 -6.70 7.25 -2.32
CA SER A 40 -6.67 7.51 -3.77
C SER A 40 -7.89 8.31 -4.18
N ASN A 41 -7.74 9.19 -5.18
CA ASN A 41 -8.82 10.03 -5.74
C ASN A 41 -9.65 10.77 -4.68
N PRO A 42 -9.02 11.56 -3.78
CA PRO A 42 -9.72 12.18 -2.66
C PRO A 42 -10.87 13.12 -3.08
N ASP A 43 -10.81 13.69 -4.28
CA ASP A 43 -11.75 14.71 -4.76
C ASP A 43 -12.92 14.16 -5.61
N ASP A 44 -12.93 12.87 -5.97
CA ASP A 44 -13.90 12.27 -6.89
C ASP A 44 -14.53 10.98 -6.32
N ASP A 45 -13.82 9.85 -6.41
CA ASP A 45 -14.21 8.56 -5.82
C ASP A 45 -13.16 8.13 -4.79
N PRO A 46 -13.24 8.64 -3.54
CA PRO A 46 -12.23 8.41 -2.52
C PRO A 46 -12.11 6.91 -2.19
N LEU A 47 -10.95 6.34 -2.52
CA LEU A 47 -10.64 4.94 -2.28
C LEU A 47 -9.55 4.81 -1.22
N LEU A 48 -9.95 4.38 -0.02
CA LEU A 48 -9.05 4.13 1.09
C LEU A 48 -8.35 2.77 0.90
N ARG A 49 -7.02 2.77 0.88
CA ARG A 49 -6.17 1.60 0.64
C ARG A 49 -5.18 1.42 1.76
N LEU A 50 -5.01 0.19 2.22
CA LEU A 50 -4.05 -0.12 3.28
C LEU A 50 -2.62 0.10 2.77
N TYR A 51 -1.81 0.87 3.51
CA TYR A 51 -0.40 1.01 3.22
C TYR A 51 0.34 -0.28 3.63
N VAL A 52 0.97 -0.97 2.68
CA VAL A 52 1.56 -2.29 2.91
C VAL A 52 3.01 -2.18 3.38
N PRO A 53 3.37 -2.78 4.53
CA PRO A 53 4.77 -2.95 4.95
C PRO A 53 5.61 -3.69 3.92
N SER A 54 6.86 -3.27 3.76
CA SER A 54 7.86 -3.83 2.85
C SER A 54 7.89 -5.37 2.82
N HIS A 55 7.95 -6.00 3.99
CA HIS A 55 8.05 -7.46 4.11
C HIS A 55 6.78 -8.23 3.69
N LEU A 56 5.61 -7.58 3.62
CA LEU A 56 4.35 -8.20 3.22
C LEU A 56 4.06 -8.07 1.72
N LYS A 57 4.76 -7.18 1.01
CA LYS A 57 4.54 -6.92 -0.42
C LYS A 57 4.66 -8.20 -1.23
N THR A 58 5.79 -8.91 -1.12
CA THR A 58 6.06 -10.16 -1.86
C THR A 58 5.02 -11.25 -1.57
N LEU A 59 4.60 -11.37 -0.31
CA LEU A 59 3.57 -12.34 0.07
C LEU A 59 2.24 -12.04 -0.62
N LEU A 60 1.80 -10.77 -0.63
CA LEU A 60 0.59 -10.35 -1.31
C LEU A 60 0.68 -10.57 -2.82
N VAL A 61 1.81 -10.21 -3.43
CA VAL A 61 2.03 -10.44 -4.87
C VAL A 61 1.87 -11.91 -5.20
N LYS A 62 2.59 -12.80 -4.49
CA LYS A 62 2.53 -14.25 -4.69
C LYS A 62 1.11 -14.78 -4.51
N GLN A 63 0.43 -14.40 -3.43
CA GLN A 63 -0.92 -14.85 -3.15
C GLN A 63 -1.89 -14.44 -4.27
N TYR A 64 -1.82 -13.21 -4.77
CA TYR A 64 -2.73 -12.74 -5.81
C TYR A 64 -2.38 -13.26 -7.21
N HIS A 65 -1.10 -13.45 -7.50
CA HIS A 65 -0.65 -14.05 -8.75
C HIS A 65 -1.04 -15.52 -8.83
N ASP A 66 -0.74 -16.30 -7.79
CA ASP A 66 -0.92 -17.75 -7.78
C ASP A 66 -2.40 -18.13 -7.62
N ALA A 67 -3.13 -17.46 -6.71
CA ALA A 67 -4.52 -17.83 -6.41
C ALA A 67 -5.51 -17.49 -7.53
N ASN A 68 -5.17 -16.53 -8.41
CA ASN A 68 -6.05 -16.13 -9.50
C ASN A 68 -5.66 -16.75 -10.86
N GLY A 69 -4.81 -17.78 -10.87
CA GLY A 69 -4.49 -18.55 -12.07
C GLY A 69 -3.39 -17.95 -12.95
N HIS A 70 -2.31 -17.44 -12.32
CA HIS A 70 -1.15 -16.86 -13.01
C HIS A 70 -1.54 -15.69 -13.91
N PHE A 71 -2.35 -14.78 -13.36
CA PHE A 71 -2.70 -13.55 -14.04
C PHE A 71 -1.46 -12.69 -14.31
N GLY A 72 -1.33 -12.25 -15.57
CA GLY A 72 -0.31 -11.27 -15.94
C GLY A 72 -0.35 -10.01 -15.08
N VAL A 73 0.75 -9.26 -15.08
CA VAL A 73 1.01 -8.10 -14.21
C VAL A 73 -0.18 -7.15 -14.07
N ASP A 74 -0.86 -6.82 -15.16
CA ASP A 74 -1.98 -5.88 -15.15
C ASP A 74 -3.13 -6.35 -14.29
N LYS A 75 -3.57 -7.60 -14.46
CA LYS A 75 -4.70 -8.18 -13.71
C LYS A 75 -4.38 -8.30 -12.22
N THR A 76 -3.14 -8.67 -11.89
CA THR A 76 -2.64 -8.75 -10.52
C THR A 76 -2.61 -7.36 -9.87
N TYR A 77 -2.09 -6.35 -10.58
CA TYR A 77 -2.10 -4.96 -10.15
C TYR A 77 -3.51 -4.40 -9.92
N HIS A 78 -4.42 -4.62 -10.87
CA HIS A 78 -5.82 -4.16 -10.75
C HIS A 78 -6.52 -4.78 -9.54
N SER A 79 -6.21 -6.03 -9.20
CA SER A 79 -6.79 -6.71 -8.05
C SER A 79 -6.24 -6.15 -6.72
N LEU A 80 -4.93 -5.96 -6.63
CA LEU A 80 -4.26 -5.44 -5.43
C LEU A 80 -4.61 -3.98 -5.18
N ARG A 81 -4.65 -3.13 -6.22
CA ARG A 81 -4.84 -1.69 -6.08
C ARG A 81 -6.20 -1.28 -5.52
N ARG A 82 -7.16 -2.19 -5.49
CA ARG A 82 -8.47 -1.93 -4.87
C ARG A 82 -8.41 -1.89 -3.35
N LYS A 83 -7.39 -2.49 -2.73
CA LYS A 83 -7.30 -2.65 -1.28
C LYS A 83 -5.97 -2.19 -0.69
N TYR A 84 -4.90 -2.26 -1.46
CA TYR A 84 -3.54 -2.10 -0.98
C TYR A 84 -2.82 -1.00 -1.74
N TYR A 85 -1.90 -0.33 -1.07
CA TYR A 85 -1.02 0.67 -1.64
C TYR A 85 0.41 0.50 -1.11
N TRP A 86 1.38 0.68 -1.99
CA TRP A 86 2.75 1.04 -1.64
C TRP A 86 3.37 1.82 -2.80
N PRO A 87 4.41 2.62 -2.56
CA PRO A 87 5.12 3.33 -3.62
C PRO A 87 5.65 2.35 -4.69
N ASN A 88 5.56 2.72 -5.96
CA ASN A 88 6.06 1.93 -7.09
C ASN A 88 5.44 0.52 -7.23
N MET A 89 4.24 0.29 -6.68
CA MET A 89 3.57 -1.03 -6.69
C MET A 89 3.51 -1.71 -8.05
N PHE A 90 3.19 -0.99 -9.13
CA PHE A 90 3.13 -1.59 -10.47
C PHE A 90 4.50 -2.09 -10.94
N ARG A 91 5.56 -1.31 -10.71
CA ARG A 91 6.93 -1.68 -11.09
C ARG A 91 7.43 -2.88 -10.30
N GLU A 92 7.23 -2.89 -8.98
CA GLU A 92 7.61 -4.04 -8.16
C GLU A 92 6.85 -5.32 -8.56
N LEU A 93 5.57 -5.20 -8.92
CA LEU A 93 4.78 -6.30 -9.47
C LEU A 93 5.32 -6.81 -10.80
N TYR A 94 5.66 -5.89 -11.72
CA TYR A 94 6.25 -6.22 -13.00
C TYR A 94 7.56 -6.98 -12.80
N ASP A 95 8.48 -6.46 -11.99
CA ASP A 95 9.79 -7.05 -11.72
C ASP A 95 9.71 -8.43 -11.04
N TYR A 96 8.62 -8.70 -10.30
CA TYR A 96 8.37 -10.01 -9.69
C TYR A 96 7.85 -11.03 -10.70
N ILE A 97 6.89 -10.64 -11.55
CA ILE A 97 6.20 -11.55 -12.49
C ILE A 97 7.02 -11.77 -13.76
N SER A 98 7.84 -10.80 -14.18
CA SER A 98 8.66 -10.89 -15.39
C SER A 98 9.96 -11.70 -15.20
N LYS A 99 10.22 -12.21 -14.00
CA LYS A 99 11.36 -13.08 -13.68
C LYS A 99 10.97 -14.54 -13.76
#